data_AF-A0A0A7G0F1-F1
#
_entry.id   AF-A0A0A7G0F1-F1
#
_cell.length_a   1.000
_cell.length_b   1.000
_cell.length_c   1.000
_cell.angle_alpha   90.00
_cell.angle_beta   90.00
_cell.angle_gamma   90.00
#
_symmetry.space_group_name_H-M   'P 1'
#
loop_
_entity.id
_entity.type
_entity.pdbx_description
1 polymer ?
#
loop_
_entity_poly.entity_id
_entity_poly.type
_entity_poly.pdbx_seq_one_letter_code
_entity_poly.pdbx_strand_id
1 'polypeptide(L)' 'MASPTMSTLTSFSGSDLLVSFANRVVGELQALSWGIERECAPIFTLGSADARSFSRG' A
#
# COMPACT_ATOMS: atom_id res chain seq x y z
N MET A 1 8.19 -13.82 -14.86
CA MET A 1 9.46 -13.08 -14.92
C MET A 1 9.09 -11.61 -15.06
N ALA A 2 9.27 -10.79 -14.02
CA ALA A 2 8.87 -9.38 -14.04
C ALA A 2 9.69 -8.58 -15.07
N SER A 3 9.06 -7.61 -15.73
CA SER A 3 9.70 -6.79 -16.77
C SER A 3 10.94 -6.07 -16.21
N PRO A 4 12.10 -6.09 -16.91
CA PRO A 4 13.35 -5.47 -16.45
C PRO A 4 13.29 -3.95 -16.28
N THR A 5 12.15 -3.31 -16.58
CA THR A 5 11.95 -1.86 -16.54
C THR A 5 10.99 -1.37 -15.45
N MET A 6 10.31 -2.26 -14.72
CA MET A 6 9.30 -1.86 -13.73
C MET A 6 9.85 -2.08 -12.30
N SER A 7 10.50 -1.05 -11.76
CA SER A 7 10.86 -1.00 -10.34
C SER A 7 9.68 -0.50 -9.50
N THR A 8 9.36 -1.21 -8.42
CA THR A 8 8.43 -0.69 -7.41
C THR A 8 9.19 0.29 -6.52
N LEU A 9 8.89 1.57 -6.67
CA LEU A 9 9.45 2.63 -5.82
C LEU A 9 8.48 2.91 -4.67
N THR A 10 8.96 2.85 -3.44
CA THR A 10 8.16 3.04 -2.20
C THR A 10 8.43 4.36 -1.50
N SER A 11 9.28 5.22 -2.06
CA SER A 11 9.64 6.52 -1.50
C SER A 11 9.71 7.60 -2.59
N PHE A 12 9.25 8.80 -2.23
CA PHE A 12 9.36 10.00 -3.06
C PHE A 12 9.98 11.14 -2.24
N SER A 13 11.04 11.75 -2.77
CA SER A 13 11.80 12.83 -2.13
C SER A 13 12.38 13.80 -3.16
N GLY A 14 12.67 15.03 -2.74
CA GLY A 14 13.38 16.03 -3.57
C GLY A 14 12.48 17.02 -4.30
N SER A 15 11.22 17.14 -3.89
CA SER A 15 10.25 18.11 -4.40
C SER A 15 9.44 18.66 -3.23
N ASP A 16 9.02 19.93 -3.33
CA ASP A 16 8.15 20.55 -2.33
C ASP A 16 6.76 19.89 -2.36
N LEU A 17 6.37 19.28 -1.25
CA LEU A 17 5.10 18.56 -1.13
C LEU A 17 4.10 19.38 -0.33
N LEU A 18 2.93 19.64 -0.93
CA LEU A 18 1.80 20.30 -0.27
C LEU A 18 0.75 19.27 0.13
N VAL A 19 0.45 19.18 1.42
CA VAL A 19 -0.63 18.32 1.93
C VAL A 19 -1.92 19.12 1.90
N SER A 20 -2.89 18.63 1.13
CA SER A 20 -4.24 19.20 1.09
C SER A 20 -5.27 18.16 1.52
N PHE A 21 -6.24 18.61 2.32
CA PHE A 21 -7.47 17.86 2.56
C PHE A 21 -8.60 18.57 1.83
N ALA A 22 -9.22 17.86 0.88
CA ALA A 22 -10.14 18.44 -0.08
C ALA A 22 -9.51 19.68 -0.77
N ASN A 23 -10.04 20.89 -0.51
CA ASN A 23 -9.56 22.13 -1.11
C ASN A 23 -8.74 23.02 -0.15
N ARG A 24 -8.35 22.51 1.03
CA ARG A 24 -7.56 23.28 1.99
C ARG A 24 -6.16 22.68 2.15
N VAL A 25 -5.15 23.50 1.88
CA VAL A 25 -3.75 23.17 2.20
C VAL A 25 -3.57 23.24 3.72
N VAL A 26 -3.02 22.18 4.29
CA VAL A 26 -2.83 22.02 5.75
C VAL A 26 -1.36 22.13 6.14
N GLY A 27 -0.44 21.94 5.21
CA GLY A 27 0.98 22.18 5.45
C GLY A 27 1.88 21.65 4.35
N GLU A 28 3.18 21.79 4.60
CA GLU A 28 4.26 21.29 3.75
C GLU A 28 4.84 20.00 4.33
N LEU A 29 5.21 19.06 3.47
CA LEU A 29 5.79 17.77 3.84
C LEU A 29 7.20 17.65 3.25
N GLN A 30 8.13 17.08 4.01
CA GLN A 30 9.52 16.90 3.56
C GLN A 30 9.75 15.59 2.80
N ALA A 31 9.00 14.54 3.13
CA ALA A 31 9.13 13.22 2.51
C ALA A 31 7.83 12.41 2.65
N LEU A 32 7.50 11.63 1.61
CA LEU A 32 6.37 10.71 1.60
C LEU A 32 6.88 9.26 1.44
N SER A 33 6.48 8.39 2.36
CA SER A 33 6.71 6.94 2.29
C SER A 33 5.36 6.24 2.26
N TRP A 34 5.15 5.32 1.31
CA TRP A 34 3.92 4.54 1.22
C TRP A 34 4.21 3.06 0.98
N GLY A 35 3.44 2.23 1.66
CA GLY A 35 3.37 0.79 1.43
C GLY A 35 2.02 0.44 0.84
N ILE A 36 1.99 -0.40 -0.20
CA ILE A 36 0.76 -1.03 -0.65
C ILE A 36 0.72 -2.41 -0.01
N GLU A 37 -0.12 -2.57 1.00
CA GLU A 37 -0.43 -3.87 1.59
C GLU A 37 -1.71 -4.40 0.96
N ARG A 38 -1.65 -5.59 0.37
CA ARG A 38 -2.84 -6.30 -0.09
C ARG A 38 -3.39 -7.07 1.10
N GLU A 39 -4.55 -6.68 1.59
CA GLU A 39 -5.28 -7.49 2.56
C GLU A 39 -5.65 -8.82 1.89
N CYS A 40 -5.32 -9.93 2.54
CA CYS A 40 -5.71 -11.24 2.04
C CYS A 40 -6.94 -11.75 2.79
N ALA A 41 -7.99 -12.11 2.03
CA ALA A 41 -9.15 -12.77 2.58
C ALA A 41 -8.78 -14.16 3.17
N PRO A 42 -9.23 -14.47 4.39
CA PRO A 42 -9.06 -15.79 4.98
C PRO A 42 -9.80 -16.86 4.15
N ILE A 43 -9.14 -17.99 3.92
CA ILE A 43 -9.75 -19.14 3.27
C ILE A 43 -10.47 -19.99 4.32
N PHE A 44 -11.78 -20.11 4.15
CA PHE A 44 -12.64 -20.99 4.94
C PHE A 44 -12.99 -22.25 4.16
N THR A 45 -13.00 -23.39 4.84
CA THR A 45 -13.52 -24.65 4.31
C THR A 45 -14.80 -25.02 5.03
N LEU A 46 -15.78 -25.56 4.31
CA LEU A 46 -17.09 -25.91 4.86
C LEU A 46 -16.95 -26.84 6.07
N GLY A 47 -17.45 -26.40 7.24
CA GLY A 47 -17.35 -27.12 8.51
C GLY A 47 -16.24 -26.65 9.48
N SER A 48 -15.44 -25.64 9.14
CA SER A 48 -14.44 -25.03 10.04
C SER A 48 -14.74 -23.55 10.22
N ALA A 49 -15.03 -23.11 11.46
CA ALA A 49 -15.26 -21.70 11.78
C ALA A 49 -13.94 -20.89 11.80
N ASP A 50 -12.83 -21.56 12.09
CA ASP A 50 -11.51 -20.93 12.10
C ASP A 50 -10.90 -20.85 10.68
N ALA A 51 -10.25 -19.72 10.41
CA ALA A 51 -9.52 -19.48 9.15
C ALA A 51 -8.33 -20.45 9.02
N ARG A 52 -8.26 -21.19 7.92
CA ARG A 52 -7.22 -22.22 7.72
C ARG A 52 -5.96 -21.70 7.04
N SER A 53 -6.09 -20.67 6.22
CA SER A 53 -4.94 -20.04 5.58
C SER A 53 -5.29 -18.65 5.08
N PHE A 54 -4.26 -17.81 4.97
CA PHE A 54 -4.32 -16.54 4.27
C PHE A 54 -3.52 -16.72 2.98
N SER A 55 -4.14 -16.46 1.82
CA SER A 55 -3.45 -16.52 0.53
C SER A 55 -2.34 -15.46 0.49
N ARG A 56 -1.08 -15.87 0.32
CA ARG A 56 0.01 -14.91 0.06
C ARG A 56 0.22 -14.86 -1.43
N GLY A 57 -0.29 -13.80 -2.08
CA GLY A 57 -0.16 -13.56 -3.52
C GLY A 57 -0.35 -12.09 -3.84
#